data_AF-A0A1Y4LT15-F1
#
_entry.id   AF-A0A1Y4LT15-F1
#
_cell.length_a   1.000
_cell.length_b   1.000
_cell.length_c   1.000
_cell.angle_alpha   90.00
_cell.angle_beta   90.00
_cell.angle_gamma   90.00
#
_symmetry.space_group_name_H-M   'P 1'
#
loop_
_entity.id
_entity.type
_entity.pdbx_description
1 polymer ?
#
loop_
_entity_poly.entity_id
_entity_poly.type
_entity_poly.pdbx_seq_one_letter_code
_entity_poly.pdbx_strand_id
1 'polypeptide(L)'
;MADHFLGALKEIERRSRDNTLIFSDVLSERLDGIAESMISTKLSDNDYMKLLELYYQKYHKQEKKKAMMYCILRIQQMAECKKMKKFNKNIKNIEFSDSFDEYTLTFLNKKRPYYKNMALDFKKKALFISLIISIIFLALIVLVCNVSFVLSWILSLIMYVGSYITLIRVGYPYVFENRLMVLQEELDPLCLAVDLSVHPNSHE
;
A
#
# COMPACT_ATOMS: atom_id res chain seq x y z
N MET A 1 -20.51 -11.67 -9.19
CA MET A 1 -19.74 -10.54 -8.66
C MET A 1 -19.98 -9.37 -9.58
N ALA A 2 -20.48 -8.25 -9.07
CA ALA A 2 -20.86 -7.13 -9.91
C ALA A 2 -19.81 -6.03 -9.77
N ASP A 3 -19.02 -5.85 -10.83
CA ASP A 3 -18.20 -4.65 -11.02
C ASP A 3 -19.13 -3.47 -11.35
N HIS A 4 -19.82 -2.97 -10.31
CA HIS A 4 -20.95 -2.05 -10.45
C HIS A 4 -20.52 -0.70 -11.02
N PHE A 5 -19.27 -0.29 -10.77
CA PHE A 5 -18.74 1.01 -11.15
C PHE A 5 -17.68 0.95 -12.24
N LEU A 6 -17.06 -0.21 -12.48
CA LEU A 6 -15.94 -0.39 -13.40
C LEU A 6 -16.24 0.08 -14.82
N GLY A 7 -17.47 -0.15 -15.32
CA GLY A 7 -17.88 0.30 -16.64
C GLY A 7 -17.87 1.83 -16.76
N ALA A 8 -18.40 2.53 -15.76
CA ALA A 8 -18.42 3.99 -15.71
C ALA A 8 -17.01 4.57 -15.55
N LEU A 9 -16.18 3.95 -14.71
CA LEU A 9 -14.77 4.34 -14.50
C LEU A 9 -13.94 4.16 -15.79
N LYS A 10 -14.11 3.05 -16.52
CA LYS A 10 -13.44 2.82 -17.81
C LYS A 10 -13.87 3.84 -18.87
N GLU A 11 -15.14 4.25 -18.86
CA GLU A 11 -15.62 5.27 -19.80
C GLU A 11 -15.04 6.66 -19.50
N ILE A 12 -14.86 7.03 -18.22
CA ILE A 12 -14.12 8.24 -17.83
C ILE A 12 -12.69 8.18 -18.34
N GLU A 13 -12.01 7.04 -18.14
CA GLU A 13 -10.64 6.85 -18.60
C GLU A 13 -10.52 7.02 -20.12
N ARG A 14 -11.40 6.37 -20.89
CA ARG A 14 -11.42 6.46 -22.35
C ARG A 14 -11.56 7.91 -22.82
N ARG A 15 -12.52 8.64 -22.25
CA ARG A 15 -12.73 10.07 -22.54
C ARG A 15 -11.56 10.94 -22.11
N SER A 16 -10.86 10.57 -21.04
CA SER A 16 -9.68 11.29 -20.57
C SER A 16 -8.48 11.16 -21.51
N ARG A 17 -8.36 10.03 -22.24
CA ARG A 17 -7.31 9.83 -23.26
C ARG A 17 -7.64 10.53 -24.57
N ASP A 18 -8.91 10.52 -24.96
CA ASP A 18 -9.36 11.10 -26.23
C ASP A 18 -9.40 12.63 -26.21
N ASN A 19 -9.64 13.24 -25.04
CA ASN A 19 -9.57 14.71 -24.88
C ASN A 19 -8.15 15.17 -24.53
N THR A 20 -7.59 16.06 -25.36
CA THR A 20 -6.28 16.70 -25.14
C THR A 20 -6.20 17.47 -23.80
N LEU A 21 -7.36 17.83 -23.24
CA LEU A 21 -7.57 18.30 -21.86
C LEU A 21 -7.91 17.11 -20.95
N ILE A 22 -6.93 16.26 -20.67
CA ILE A 22 -7.07 15.09 -19.77
C ILE A 22 -7.65 15.58 -18.42
N PHE A 23 -8.76 14.99 -17.92
CA PHE A 23 -9.50 15.48 -16.74
C PHE A 23 -9.85 16.98 -16.79
N SER A 24 -10.75 17.38 -17.70
CA SER A 24 -11.46 18.65 -17.57
C SER A 24 -12.31 18.67 -16.28
N ASP A 25 -12.75 19.87 -15.86
CA ASP A 25 -13.63 20.04 -14.69
C ASP A 25 -14.83 19.07 -14.73
N VAL A 26 -15.40 18.86 -15.93
CA VAL A 26 -16.52 17.93 -16.17
C VAL A 26 -16.17 16.46 -15.91
N LEU A 27 -14.96 16.01 -16.28
CA LEU A 27 -14.53 14.63 -16.00
C LEU A 27 -14.20 14.43 -14.53
N SER A 28 -13.70 15.47 -13.87
CA SER A 28 -13.43 15.46 -12.43
C SER A 28 -14.74 15.39 -11.65
N GLU A 29 -15.75 16.21 -11.98
CA GLU A 29 -17.08 16.14 -11.35
C GLU A 29 -17.73 14.77 -11.51
N ARG A 30 -17.60 14.14 -12.70
CA ARG A 30 -18.12 12.78 -12.91
C ARG A 30 -17.40 11.74 -12.08
N LEU A 31 -16.07 11.86 -11.94
CA LEU A 31 -15.29 10.97 -11.08
C LEU A 31 -15.70 11.15 -9.61
N ASP A 32 -15.90 12.39 -9.19
CA ASP A 32 -16.27 12.76 -7.83
C ASP A 32 -17.69 12.23 -7.50
N GLY A 33 -18.65 12.33 -8.43
CA GLY A 33 -19.99 11.75 -8.27
C GLY A 33 -19.99 10.22 -8.21
N ILE A 34 -19.12 9.55 -8.97
CA ILE A 34 -18.94 8.10 -8.83
C ILE A 34 -18.31 7.78 -7.46
N ALA A 35 -17.26 8.50 -7.06
CA ALA A 35 -16.61 8.29 -5.77
C ALA A 35 -17.60 8.45 -4.59
N GLU A 36 -18.47 9.46 -4.62
CA GLU A 36 -19.51 9.65 -3.61
C GLU A 36 -20.43 8.43 -3.50
N SER A 37 -20.89 7.90 -4.65
CA SER A 37 -21.73 6.68 -4.67
C SER A 37 -21.01 5.41 -4.19
N MET A 38 -19.68 5.39 -4.24
CA MET A 38 -18.85 4.27 -3.78
C MET A 38 -18.65 4.23 -2.26
N ILE A 39 -18.91 5.34 -1.54
CA ILE A 39 -18.71 5.41 -0.08
C ILE A 39 -19.66 4.47 0.67
N SER A 40 -20.93 4.43 0.25
CA SER A 40 -22.01 3.69 0.93
C SER A 40 -22.37 2.36 0.28
N THR A 41 -21.62 1.92 -0.73
CA THR A 41 -21.91 0.71 -1.50
C THR A 41 -20.78 -0.31 -1.32
N LYS A 42 -21.13 -1.60 -1.49
CA LYS A 42 -20.13 -2.67 -1.49
C LYS A 42 -19.45 -2.67 -2.85
N LEU A 43 -18.12 -2.60 -2.84
CA LEU A 43 -17.29 -2.42 -4.04
C LEU A 43 -16.64 -3.74 -4.44
N SER A 44 -16.34 -3.92 -5.73
CA SER A 44 -15.36 -4.94 -6.12
C SER A 44 -13.93 -4.42 -5.91
N ASP A 45 -12.98 -5.34 -5.77
CA ASP A 45 -11.55 -4.96 -5.75
C ASP A 45 -11.11 -4.26 -7.04
N ASN A 46 -11.69 -4.64 -8.18
CA ASN A 46 -11.46 -3.98 -9.47
C ASN A 46 -12.03 -2.56 -9.50
N ASP A 47 -13.26 -2.35 -9.00
CA ASP A 47 -13.88 -1.02 -8.88
C ASP A 47 -12.98 -0.07 -8.08
N TYR A 48 -12.52 -0.53 -6.91
CA TYR A 48 -11.68 0.25 -6.01
C TYR A 48 -10.31 0.57 -6.61
N MET A 49 -9.62 -0.43 -7.15
CA MET A 49 -8.31 -0.22 -7.79
C MET A 49 -8.41 0.73 -8.99
N LYS A 50 -9.50 0.62 -9.77
CA LYS A 50 -9.70 1.49 -10.93
C LYS A 50 -9.95 2.93 -10.53
N LEU A 51 -10.73 3.16 -9.47
CA LEU A 51 -10.93 4.49 -8.91
C LEU A 51 -9.58 5.13 -8.52
N LEU A 52 -8.73 4.39 -7.80
CA LEU A 52 -7.41 4.87 -7.39
C LEU A 52 -6.48 5.13 -8.58
N GLU A 53 -6.59 4.37 -9.66
CA GLU A 53 -5.83 4.63 -10.90
C GLU A 53 -6.26 5.95 -11.55
N LEU A 54 -7.56 6.25 -11.58
CA LEU A 54 -8.07 7.52 -12.09
C LEU A 54 -7.65 8.70 -11.22
N TYR A 55 -7.71 8.56 -9.90
CA TYR A 55 -7.17 9.58 -8.98
C TYR A 55 -5.67 9.76 -9.15
N TYR A 56 -4.90 8.68 -9.37
CA TYR A 56 -3.48 8.79 -9.71
C TYR A 56 -3.25 9.65 -10.95
N GLN A 57 -4.07 9.48 -12.00
CA GLN A 57 -4.00 10.31 -13.20
C GLN A 57 -4.39 11.77 -12.90
N LYS A 58 -5.48 12.01 -12.16
CA LYS A 58 -5.90 13.35 -11.66
C LYS A 58 -4.73 14.05 -10.95
N TYR A 59 -4.10 13.37 -9.99
CA TYR A 59 -2.97 13.89 -9.21
C TYR A 59 -1.70 14.07 -10.02
N HIS A 60 -1.44 13.21 -11.01
CA HIS A 60 -0.31 13.38 -11.93
C HIS A 60 -0.39 14.71 -12.67
N LYS A 61 -1.59 15.14 -13.08
CA LYS A 61 -1.76 16.45 -13.73
C LYS A 61 -1.66 17.62 -12.77
N GLN A 62 -2.14 17.44 -11.55
CA GLN A 62 -2.04 18.44 -10.48
C GLN A 62 -0.63 18.50 -9.85
N GLU A 63 0.32 17.69 -10.35
CA GLU A 63 1.68 17.54 -9.81
C GLU A 63 1.74 17.17 -8.31
N LYS A 64 0.67 16.56 -7.78
CA LYS A 64 0.56 16.13 -6.38
C LYS A 64 1.26 14.81 -6.14
N LYS A 65 2.59 14.88 -6.00
CA LYS A 65 3.45 13.68 -5.88
C LYS A 65 3.10 12.79 -4.68
N LYS A 66 2.70 13.34 -3.53
CA LYS A 66 2.36 12.49 -2.36
C LYS A 66 1.05 11.74 -2.59
N ALA A 67 0.03 12.43 -3.12
CA ALA A 67 -1.26 11.81 -3.46
C ALA A 67 -1.12 10.72 -4.52
N MET A 68 -0.29 10.94 -5.54
CA MET A 68 0.07 9.89 -6.51
C MET A 68 0.70 8.67 -5.83
N MET A 69 1.59 8.91 -4.87
CA MET A 69 2.27 7.85 -4.14
C MET A 69 1.28 7.03 -3.30
N TYR A 70 0.33 7.71 -2.66
CA TYR A 70 -0.74 7.09 -1.90
C TYR A 70 -1.52 6.09 -2.76
N CYS A 71 -2.00 6.52 -3.93
CA CYS A 71 -2.75 5.65 -4.86
C CYS A 71 -1.94 4.40 -5.25
N ILE A 72 -0.65 4.54 -5.57
CA ILE A 72 0.21 3.41 -5.92
C ILE A 72 0.31 2.41 -4.77
N LEU A 73 0.56 2.90 -3.54
CA LEU A 73 0.72 2.05 -2.37
C LEU A 73 -0.58 1.31 -2.02
N ARG A 74 -1.74 1.99 -2.09
CA ARG A 74 -3.04 1.36 -1.85
C ARG A 74 -3.42 0.30 -2.88
N ILE A 75 -3.21 0.57 -4.17
CA ILE A 75 -3.43 -0.44 -5.22
C ILE A 75 -2.55 -1.67 -4.98
N GLN A 76 -1.28 -1.46 -4.60
CA GLN A 76 -0.37 -2.57 -4.27
C GLN A 76 -0.84 -3.35 -3.04
N GLN A 77 -1.26 -2.67 -1.97
CA GLN A 77 -1.78 -3.32 -0.77
C GLN A 77 -2.99 -4.20 -1.10
N MET A 78 -3.93 -3.70 -1.90
CA MET A 78 -5.09 -4.46 -2.32
C MET A 78 -4.69 -5.67 -3.19
N ALA A 79 -3.68 -5.52 -4.05
CA ALA A 79 -3.16 -6.62 -4.87
C ALA A 79 -2.49 -7.73 -4.02
N GLU A 80 -1.79 -7.34 -2.96
CA GLU A 80 -1.20 -8.28 -2.00
C GLU A 80 -2.27 -8.97 -1.15
N CYS A 81 -3.30 -8.26 -0.74
CA CYS A 81 -4.44 -8.82 0.01
C CYS A 81 -5.19 -9.89 -0.80
N LYS A 82 -5.38 -9.66 -2.11
CA LYS A 82 -5.97 -10.65 -3.01
C LYS A 82 -5.12 -11.92 -3.10
N LYS A 83 -3.78 -11.77 -3.18
CA LYS A 83 -2.85 -12.92 -3.25
C LYS A 83 -2.76 -13.67 -1.92
N MET A 84 -2.75 -12.96 -0.81
CA MET A 84 -2.56 -13.51 0.52
C MET A 84 -3.81 -13.24 1.35
N LYS A 85 -4.78 -14.18 1.31
CA LYS A 85 -6.06 -14.15 2.05
C LYS A 85 -5.93 -13.79 3.55
N LYS A 86 -4.73 -13.93 4.14
CA LYS A 86 -4.40 -13.58 5.53
C LYS A 86 -4.48 -12.08 5.84
N PHE A 87 -4.30 -11.19 4.86
CA PHE A 87 -4.35 -9.73 5.06
C PHE A 87 -5.77 -9.14 4.96
N ASN A 88 -6.77 -9.99 4.68
CA ASN A 88 -8.15 -9.59 4.44
C ASN A 88 -8.90 -9.10 5.70
N LYS A 89 -8.37 -9.32 6.91
CA LYS A 89 -9.11 -9.06 8.15
C LYS A 89 -9.47 -7.59 8.40
N ASN A 90 -8.75 -6.66 7.79
CA ASN A 90 -8.92 -5.22 8.01
C ASN A 90 -9.54 -4.50 6.81
N ILE A 91 -9.90 -5.23 5.75
CA ILE A 91 -10.56 -4.68 4.57
C ILE A 91 -12.06 -4.89 4.73
N LYS A 92 -12.82 -3.81 4.69
CA LYS A 92 -14.27 -3.82 4.70
C LYS A 92 -14.79 -3.43 3.33
N ASN A 93 -16.07 -3.71 3.07
CA ASN A 93 -16.80 -3.24 1.89
C ASN A 93 -16.20 -3.61 0.53
N ILE A 94 -15.30 -4.60 0.46
CA ILE A 94 -14.71 -5.11 -0.78
C ILE A 94 -15.11 -6.57 -1.02
N GLU A 95 -15.56 -6.88 -2.23
CA GLU A 95 -15.66 -8.23 -2.77
C GLU A 95 -14.49 -8.51 -3.71
N PHE A 96 -13.63 -9.46 -3.35
CA PHE A 96 -12.48 -9.84 -4.17
C PHE A 96 -12.91 -10.70 -5.35
N SER A 97 -12.60 -10.25 -6.55
CA SER A 97 -12.78 -10.99 -7.81
C SER A 97 -11.81 -12.16 -8.00
N ASP A 98 -12.16 -13.06 -8.91
CA ASP A 98 -11.31 -14.22 -9.24
C ASP A 98 -10.05 -13.78 -10.01
N SER A 99 -10.15 -12.72 -10.80
CA SER A 99 -9.06 -12.20 -11.62
C SER A 99 -8.99 -10.68 -11.56
N PHE A 100 -7.79 -10.12 -11.69
CA PHE A 100 -7.64 -8.68 -11.85
C PHE A 100 -8.07 -8.26 -13.25
N ASP A 101 -8.67 -7.08 -13.36
CA ASP A 101 -8.86 -6.44 -14.66
C ASP A 101 -7.52 -6.21 -15.38
N GLU A 102 -7.50 -6.43 -16.69
CA GLU A 102 -6.29 -6.39 -17.53
C GLU A 102 -5.57 -5.03 -17.45
N TYR A 103 -6.34 -3.95 -17.34
CA TYR A 103 -5.81 -2.60 -17.25
C TYR A 103 -5.12 -2.34 -15.90
N THR A 104 -5.75 -2.74 -14.81
CA THR A 104 -5.18 -2.69 -13.46
C THR A 104 -3.90 -3.50 -13.37
N LEU A 105 -3.85 -4.65 -14.05
CA LEU A 105 -2.67 -5.51 -14.11
C LEU A 105 -1.52 -4.83 -14.86
N THR A 106 -1.82 -4.15 -15.98
CA THR A 106 -0.86 -3.34 -16.73
C THR A 106 -0.30 -2.18 -15.88
N PHE A 107 -1.15 -1.47 -15.14
CA PHE A 107 -0.73 -0.40 -14.23
C PHE A 107 0.21 -0.92 -13.13
N LEU A 108 -0.18 -2.03 -12.47
CA LEU A 108 0.61 -2.69 -11.44
C LEU A 108 1.99 -3.13 -11.97
N ASN A 109 2.02 -3.72 -13.18
CA ASN A 109 3.26 -4.15 -13.81
C ASN A 109 4.17 -2.95 -14.15
N LYS A 110 3.60 -1.84 -14.63
CA LYS A 110 4.36 -0.62 -14.90
C LYS A 110 4.96 0.00 -13.64
N LYS A 111 4.21 -0.03 -12.52
CA LYS A 111 4.66 0.52 -11.22
C LYS A 111 5.44 -0.47 -10.37
N ARG A 112 5.68 -1.67 -10.88
CA ARG A 112 6.37 -2.77 -10.20
C ARG A 112 7.73 -2.44 -9.59
N PRO A 113 8.61 -1.71 -10.27
CA PRO A 113 9.93 -1.37 -9.71
C PRO A 113 9.83 -0.55 -8.42
N TYR A 114 8.80 0.29 -8.31
CA TYR A 114 8.64 1.22 -7.18
C TYR A 114 8.46 0.47 -5.85
N TYR A 115 7.52 -0.48 -5.79
CA TYR A 115 7.29 -1.25 -4.57
C TYR A 115 8.46 -2.19 -4.27
N LYS A 116 9.08 -2.77 -5.30
CA LYS A 116 10.21 -3.70 -5.12
C LYS A 116 11.37 -2.97 -4.47
N ASN A 117 11.65 -1.73 -4.90
CA ASN A 117 12.68 -0.90 -4.32
C ASN A 117 12.36 -0.52 -2.87
N MET A 118 11.11 -0.10 -2.58
CA MET A 118 10.70 0.21 -1.21
C MET A 118 10.85 -0.98 -0.25
N ALA A 119 10.43 -2.18 -0.67
CA ALA A 119 10.57 -3.39 0.13
C ALA A 119 12.04 -3.79 0.31
N LEU A 120 12.86 -3.64 -0.73
CA LEU A 120 14.30 -3.91 -0.66
C LEU A 120 15.01 -2.93 0.28
N ASP A 121 14.67 -1.64 0.22
CA ASP A 121 15.25 -0.61 1.08
C ASP A 121 14.89 -0.87 2.54
N PHE A 122 13.65 -1.27 2.83
CA PHE A 122 13.26 -1.68 4.18
C PHE A 122 14.05 -2.91 4.65
N LYS A 123 14.17 -3.96 3.81
CA LYS A 123 14.92 -5.17 4.15
C LYS A 123 16.39 -4.86 4.46
N LYS A 124 17.03 -3.99 3.66
CA LYS A 124 18.41 -3.55 3.91
C LYS A 124 18.54 -2.84 5.26
N LYS A 125 17.64 -1.91 5.56
CA LYS A 125 17.62 -1.21 6.85
C LYS A 125 17.36 -2.17 8.02
N ALA A 126 16.42 -3.10 7.88
CA ALA A 126 16.10 -4.09 8.89
C ALA A 126 17.29 -5.02 9.17
N LEU A 127 18.03 -5.46 8.15
CA LEU A 127 19.26 -6.22 8.33
C LEU A 127 20.30 -5.44 9.13
N PHE A 128 20.51 -4.16 8.79
CA PHE A 128 21.47 -3.31 9.48
C PHE A 128 21.10 -3.07 10.95
N ILE A 129 19.83 -2.78 11.23
CA ILE A 129 19.31 -2.59 12.59
C ILE A 129 19.45 -3.89 13.40
N SER A 130 19.10 -5.03 12.80
CA SER A 130 19.24 -6.34 13.43
C SER A 130 20.68 -6.67 13.79
N LEU A 131 21.64 -6.29 12.92
CA LEU A 131 23.07 -6.45 13.16
C LEU A 131 23.56 -5.58 14.33
N ILE A 132 23.08 -4.34 14.43
CA ILE A 132 23.39 -3.47 15.58
C ILE A 132 22.85 -4.08 16.88
N ILE A 133 21.60 -4.55 16.87
CA ILE A 133 20.97 -5.21 18.03
C ILE A 133 21.79 -6.42 18.48
N SER A 134 22.24 -7.26 17.55
CA SER A 134 23.00 -8.47 17.89
C SER A 134 24.40 -8.18 18.42
N ILE A 135 25.08 -7.13 17.93
CA ILE A 135 26.37 -6.68 18.45
C ILE A 135 26.23 -6.14 19.88
N ILE A 136 25.23 -5.28 20.13
CA ILE A 136 24.97 -4.75 21.47
C ILE A 136 24.63 -5.90 22.44
N PHE A 137 23.79 -6.84 22.01
CA PHE A 137 23.43 -8.00 22.80
C PHE A 137 24.62 -8.90 23.12
N LEU A 138 25.52 -9.13 22.15
CA LEU A 138 26.76 -9.88 22.36
C LEU A 138 27.65 -9.24 23.42
N ALA A 139 27.88 -7.92 23.30
CA ALA A 139 28.68 -7.17 24.25
C ALA A 139 28.10 -7.25 25.67
N LEU A 140 26.77 -7.14 25.81
CA LEU A 140 26.09 -7.27 27.10
C LEU A 140 26.27 -8.66 27.71
N ILE A 141 26.07 -9.74 26.95
CA ILE A 141 26.22 -11.10 27.49
C ILE A 141 27.66 -11.37 27.95
N VAL A 142 28.64 -10.97 27.14
CA VAL A 142 30.05 -11.24 27.44
C VAL A 142 30.53 -10.43 28.64
N LEU A 143 30.21 -9.13 28.68
CA LEU A 143 30.73 -8.22 29.72
C LEU A 143 29.94 -8.27 31.03
N VAL A 144 28.62 -8.46 30.97
CA VAL A 144 27.76 -8.42 32.16
C VAL A 144 27.53 -9.81 32.73
N CYS A 145 27.18 -10.77 31.88
CA CYS A 145 26.84 -12.13 32.32
C CYS A 145 28.06 -13.06 32.41
N ASN A 146 29.25 -12.61 31.97
CA ASN A 146 30.50 -13.37 31.97
C ASN A 146 30.37 -14.78 31.35
N VAL A 147 29.51 -14.93 30.35
CA VAL A 147 29.30 -16.19 29.63
C VAL A 147 30.46 -16.41 28.66
N SER A 148 30.81 -17.68 28.40
CA SER A 148 31.86 -18.00 27.43
C SER A 148 31.57 -17.35 26.06
N PHE A 149 32.62 -16.87 25.40
CA PHE A 149 32.48 -16.15 24.14
C PHE A 149 31.76 -16.97 23.06
N VAL A 150 32.07 -18.27 22.96
CA VAL A 150 31.47 -19.18 21.98
C VAL A 150 29.96 -19.29 22.17
N LEU A 151 29.49 -19.49 23.41
CA LEU A 151 28.06 -19.58 23.68
C LEU A 151 27.35 -18.25 23.41
N SER A 152 27.97 -17.15 23.82
CA SER A 152 27.45 -15.79 23.60
C SER A 152 27.31 -15.46 22.11
N TRP A 153 28.27 -15.88 21.30
CA TRP A 153 28.23 -15.71 19.85
C TRP A 153 27.09 -16.48 19.19
N ILE A 154 26.86 -17.74 19.59
CA ILE A 154 25.72 -18.54 19.10
C ILE A 154 24.39 -17.87 19.46
N LEU A 155 24.24 -17.43 20.72
CA LEU A 155 23.03 -16.73 21.18
C LEU A 155 22.80 -15.41 20.42
N SER A 156 23.86 -14.66 20.12
CA SER A 156 23.79 -13.43 19.33
C SER A 156 23.33 -13.69 17.88
N LEU A 157 23.77 -14.78 17.25
CA LEU A 157 23.27 -15.17 15.92
C LEU A 157 21.78 -15.52 15.94
N ILE A 158 21.31 -16.23 16.97
CA ILE A 158 19.87 -16.52 17.13
C ILE A 158 19.09 -15.20 17.29
N MET A 159 19.59 -14.27 18.11
CA MET A 159 18.97 -12.96 18.29
C MET A 159 18.98 -12.11 17.03
N TYR A 160 20.03 -12.18 16.21
CA TYR A 160 20.08 -11.54 14.90
C TYR A 160 18.94 -12.06 14.01
N VAL A 161 18.83 -13.37 13.82
CA VAL A 161 17.77 -13.95 12.99
C VAL A 161 16.37 -13.63 13.55
N GLY A 162 16.18 -13.75 14.87
CA GLY A 162 14.92 -13.46 15.54
C GLY A 162 14.49 -12.00 15.41
N SER A 163 15.41 -11.05 15.62
CA SER A 163 15.13 -9.61 15.48
C SER A 163 14.83 -9.24 14.03
N TYR A 164 15.57 -9.80 13.05
CA TYR A 164 15.29 -9.57 11.63
C TYR A 164 13.90 -10.08 11.23
N ILE A 165 13.53 -11.31 11.61
CA ILE A 165 12.20 -11.86 11.32
C ILE A 165 11.10 -10.98 11.95
N THR A 166 11.31 -10.52 13.18
CA THR A 166 10.35 -9.66 13.90
C THR A 166 10.18 -8.30 13.20
N LEU A 167 11.29 -7.68 12.79
CA LEU A 167 11.27 -6.41 12.03
C LEU A 167 10.55 -6.55 10.69
N ILE A 168 10.74 -7.65 9.97
CA ILE A 168 10.02 -7.89 8.72
C ILE A 168 8.53 -8.17 8.98
N ARG A 169 8.19 -8.93 10.02
CA ARG A 169 6.81 -9.35 10.28
C ARG A 169 5.94 -8.24 10.86
N VAL A 170 6.50 -7.41 11.74
CA VAL A 170 5.78 -6.37 12.49
C VAL A 170 6.17 -4.98 12.01
N GLY A 171 7.47 -4.74 11.83
CA GLY A 171 7.98 -3.43 11.45
C GLY A 171 7.64 -3.02 10.02
N TYR A 172 7.67 -3.95 9.05
CA TYR A 172 7.34 -3.61 7.65
C TYR A 172 5.88 -3.15 7.49
N PRO A 173 4.87 -3.88 8.00
CA PRO A 173 3.49 -3.38 8.00
C PRO A 173 3.33 -2.03 8.70
N TYR A 174 3.97 -1.85 9.86
CA TYR A 174 3.91 -0.59 10.62
C TYR A 174 4.46 0.59 9.82
N VAL A 175 5.66 0.46 9.23
CA VAL A 175 6.26 1.53 8.42
C VAL A 175 5.47 1.78 7.14
N PHE A 176 4.85 0.75 6.57
CA PHE A 176 4.00 0.88 5.40
C PHE A 176 2.75 1.72 5.71
N GLU A 177 2.02 1.39 6.77
CA GLU A 177 0.82 2.15 7.20
C GLU A 177 1.18 3.58 7.62
N ASN A 178 2.23 3.77 8.40
CA ASN A 178 2.68 5.13 8.78
C ASN A 178 3.03 5.99 7.55
N ARG A 179 3.58 5.36 6.50
CA ARG A 179 3.83 6.06 5.24
C ARG A 179 2.55 6.44 4.52
N LEU A 180 1.52 5.59 4.54
CA LEU A 180 0.20 5.94 4.01
C LEU A 180 -0.41 7.13 4.77
N MET A 181 -0.34 7.12 6.10
CA MET A 181 -0.81 8.22 6.95
C MET A 181 -0.14 9.56 6.65
N VAL A 182 1.15 9.57 6.30
CA VAL A 182 1.85 10.82 5.89
C VAL A 182 1.45 11.27 4.49
N LEU A 183 1.10 10.34 3.60
CA LEU A 183 0.80 10.64 2.20
C LEU A 183 -0.64 11.12 1.98
N GLN A 184 -1.54 10.90 2.94
CA GLN A 184 -2.96 11.25 2.82
C GLN A 184 -3.25 12.76 2.88
N GLU A 185 -2.32 13.58 3.39
CA GLU A 185 -2.52 15.02 3.59
C GLU A 185 -2.87 15.76 2.29
N GLU A 186 -2.40 15.25 1.14
CA GLU A 186 -2.62 15.84 -0.18
C GLU A 186 -3.78 15.18 -0.96
N LEU A 187 -4.50 14.23 -0.34
CA LEU A 187 -5.58 13.49 -0.99
C LEU A 187 -6.85 14.33 -1.11
N ASP A 188 -7.58 14.13 -2.20
CA ASP A 188 -8.94 14.63 -2.36
C ASP A 188 -9.85 14.06 -1.25
N PRO A 189 -10.66 14.89 -0.55
CA PRO A 189 -11.56 14.43 0.51
C PRO A 189 -12.46 13.26 0.09
N LEU A 190 -12.93 13.24 -1.16
CA LEU A 190 -13.77 12.14 -1.67
C LEU A 190 -12.96 10.86 -1.87
N CYS A 191 -11.73 10.96 -2.36
CA CYS A 191 -10.82 9.82 -2.46
C CYS A 191 -10.51 9.24 -1.08
N LEU A 192 -10.31 10.10 -0.08
CA LEU A 192 -10.07 9.69 1.30
C LEU A 192 -11.30 9.04 1.94
N ALA A 193 -12.50 9.58 1.69
CA ALA A 193 -13.74 9.03 2.21
C ALA A 193 -14.03 7.62 1.67
N VAL A 194 -13.78 7.38 0.38
CA VAL A 194 -13.87 6.03 -0.20
C VAL A 194 -12.81 5.10 0.40
N ASP A 195 -11.57 5.58 0.56
CA ASP A 195 -10.51 4.79 1.19
C ASP A 195 -10.85 4.40 2.63
N LEU A 196 -11.43 5.31 3.42
CA LEU A 196 -11.91 5.06 4.78
C LEU A 196 -13.05 4.03 4.83
N SER A 197 -13.93 3.99 3.82
CA SER A 197 -15.00 2.99 3.75
C SER A 197 -14.44 1.56 3.55
N VAL A 198 -13.27 1.46 2.94
CA VAL A 198 -12.56 0.20 2.67
C VAL A 198 -11.56 -0.17 3.77
N HIS A 199 -10.84 0.82 4.30
CA HIS A 199 -9.76 0.68 5.28
C HIS A 199 -10.00 1.54 6.54
N PRO A 200 -11.03 1.25 7.34
CA PRO A 200 -11.44 2.12 8.45
C PRO A 200 -10.37 2.26 9.54
N ASN A 201 -9.55 1.22 9.76
CA ASN A 201 -8.56 1.19 10.84
C ASN A 201 -7.17 1.68 10.40
N SER A 202 -7.03 2.19 9.17
CA SER A 202 -5.73 2.70 8.70
C SER A 202 -5.48 4.16 9.08
N HIS A 203 -6.41 4.74 9.84
CA HIS A 203 -6.51 6.16 10.16
C HIS A 203 -6.71 6.46 11.66
N GLU A 204 -6.74 5.42 12.50
CA GLU A 204 -6.65 5.50 13.97
C GLU A 204 -5.19 5.30 14.42
#